data_AF-F7SXG9-F1
#
_entry.id   AF-F7SXG9-F1
#
_cell.length_a   1.000
_cell.length_b   1.000
_cell.length_c   1.000
_cell.angle_alpha   90.00
_cell.angle_beta   90.00
_cell.angle_gamma   90.00
#
_symmetry.space_group_name_H-M   'P 1'
#
loop_
_entity.id
_entity.type
_entity.pdbx_description
1 polymer ?
#
loop_
_entity_poly.entity_id
_entity_poly.type
_entity_poly.pdbx_seq_one_letter_code
_entity_poly.pdbx_strand_id
1 'polypeptide(L)' 'MTSAAVTWLVLDRPQGDLEGQLCRAIRERVLAGRLGAGEKLPSTRALALALRIARSTVVQAYDRLRAEGYIETVR' A
#
# COMPACT_ATOMS: atom_id res chain seq x y z
N MET A 1 -10.72 -12.31 -8.73
CA MET A 1 -9.35 -12.86 -8.84
C MET A 1 -8.32 -11.74 -8.69
N THR A 2 -8.35 -11.00 -7.58
CA THR A 2 -7.49 -9.82 -7.37
C THR A 2 -6.25 -10.23 -6.58
N SER A 3 -5.37 -11.00 -7.22
CA SER A 3 -4.18 -11.55 -6.55
C SER A 3 -2.95 -11.45 -7.46
N ALA A 4 -2.48 -10.23 -7.69
CA ALA A 4 -1.14 -9.96 -8.20
C ALA A 4 -0.41 -8.85 -7.42
N ALA A 5 -1.10 -8.14 -6.51
CA ALA A 5 -0.65 -6.83 -6.06
C ALA A 5 0.32 -6.81 -4.85
N VAL A 6 0.75 -7.95 -4.28
CA VAL A 6 1.71 -7.90 -3.15
C VAL A 6 3.12 -8.38 -3.53
N THR A 7 3.27 -9.10 -4.64
CA THR A 7 4.58 -9.62 -5.08
C THR A 7 5.61 -8.51 -5.35
N TRP A 8 5.17 -7.28 -5.55
CA TRP A 8 6.02 -6.17 -5.91
C TRP A 8 6.55 -5.35 -4.72
N LEU A 9 6.04 -5.56 -3.50
CA LEU A 9 6.38 -4.70 -2.36
C LEU A 9 7.40 -5.35 -1.43
N VAL A 10 8.61 -4.78 -1.39
CA VAL A 10 9.66 -5.15 -0.44
C VAL A 10 9.84 -4.00 0.55
N LEU A 11 9.78 -4.30 1.85
CA LEU A 11 10.01 -3.33 2.93
C LEU A 11 11.34 -3.64 3.63
N ASP A 12 12.15 -2.62 3.85
CA ASP A 12 13.41 -2.66 4.59
C ASP A 12 13.12 -2.48 6.09
N ARG A 13 12.99 -3.60 6.81
CA ARG A 13 12.64 -3.57 8.25
C ARG A 13 13.70 -2.94 9.15
N PRO A 14 15.00 -3.24 8.98
CA PRO A 14 16.07 -2.58 9.74
C PRO A 14 16.05 -1.05 9.67
N GLN A 15 15.62 -0.47 8.55
CA GLN A 15 15.59 0.98 8.36
C GLN A 15 14.46 1.68 9.15
N GLY A 16 13.46 0.94 9.65
CA GLY A 16 12.28 1.52 10.31
C GLY A 16 11.34 2.23 9.33
N ASP A 17 10.37 2.99 9.85
CA ASP A 17 9.40 3.73 9.02
C ASP A 17 8.65 2.86 7.96
N LEU A 18 8.11 1.72 8.39
CA LEU A 18 7.39 0.81 7.49
C LEU A 18 6.17 1.47 6.82
N GLU A 19 5.53 2.41 7.52
CA GLU A 19 4.41 3.19 6.99
C GLU A 19 4.88 4.13 5.87
N GLY A 20 5.93 4.91 6.08
CA GLY A 20 6.48 5.78 5.04
C GLY A 20 7.04 5.02 3.85
N GLN A 21 7.69 3.87 4.07
CA GLN A 21 8.11 2.98 2.98
C GLN A 21 6.94 2.46 2.15
N LEU A 22 5.86 2.01 2.80
CA LEU A 22 4.66 1.55 2.13
C LEU A 22 4.02 2.68 1.30
N CYS A 23 3.90 3.88 1.87
CA CYS A 23 3.40 5.06 1.17
C CYS A 23 4.28 5.42 -0.05
N ARG A 24 5.61 5.47 0.10
CA ARG A 24 6.53 5.74 -1.01
C ARG A 24 6.35 4.73 -2.14
N ALA A 25 6.35 3.44 -1.82
CA ALA A 25 6.25 2.37 -2.81
C ALA A 25 4.91 2.35 -3.57
N ILE A 26 3.81 2.75 -2.93
CA ILE A 26 2.51 2.90 -3.61
C ILE A 26 2.53 4.13 -4.52
N ARG A 27 2.99 5.29 -4.02
CA ARG A 27 3.08 6.53 -4.81
C ARG A 27 3.91 6.35 -6.06
N GLU A 28 5.09 5.77 -5.94
CA GLU A 28 5.98 5.52 -7.08
C GLU A 28 5.31 4.68 -8.17
N ARG A 29 4.45 3.72 -7.79
CA ARG A 29 3.73 2.90 -8.77
C ARG A 29 2.58 3.63 -9.44
N VAL A 30 1.85 4.44 -8.68
CA VAL A 30 0.80 5.29 -9.25
C VAL A 30 1.43 6.27 -10.24
N LEU A 31 2.51 6.95 -9.84
CA LEU A 31 3.24 7.89 -10.69
C LEU A 31 3.89 7.23 -11.91
N ALA A 32 4.36 5.98 -11.76
CA ALA A 32 4.90 5.19 -12.87
C ALA A 32 3.81 4.53 -13.75
N GLY A 33 2.52 4.74 -13.46
CA GLY A 33 1.41 4.12 -14.19
C GLY A 33 1.29 2.60 -14.04
N ARG A 34 1.99 2.01 -13.06
CA ARG A 34 1.95 0.57 -12.75
C ARG A 34 0.78 0.18 -11.85
N LEU A 35 0.20 1.16 -11.15
CA LEU A 35 -1.10 1.06 -10.49
C LEU A 35 -2.05 2.00 -11.21
N GLY A 36 -3.02 1.41 -11.92
CA GLY A 36 -3.98 2.18 -12.71
C GLY A 36 -5.03 2.86 -11.83
N ALA A 37 -5.60 3.96 -12.33
CA ALA A 37 -6.80 4.54 -11.72
C ALA A 37 -7.93 3.50 -11.68
N GLY A 38 -8.61 3.38 -10.55
CA GLY A 38 -9.67 2.37 -10.33
C GLY A 38 -9.15 0.96 -10.05
N GLU A 39 -7.84 0.72 -10.06
CA GLU A 39 -7.27 -0.56 -9.66
C GLU A 39 -7.47 -0.78 -8.16
N LYS A 40 -8.00 -1.96 -7.79
CA LYS A 40 -8.29 -2.28 -6.40
C LYS A 40 -7.02 -2.65 -5.66
N LEU A 41 -6.68 -1.86 -4.64
CA LEU A 41 -5.66 -2.23 -3.67
C LEU A 41 -6.13 -3.42 -2.80
N PRO A 42 -5.19 -4.24 -2.29
CA PRO A 42 -5.51 -5.25 -1.31
C PRO A 42 -6.12 -4.61 -0.05
N SER A 43 -7.02 -5.34 0.60
CA SER A 43 -7.53 -4.92 1.92
C SER A 43 -6.38 -4.74 2.92
N THR A 44 -6.56 -3.86 3.92
CA THR A 44 -5.54 -3.63 4.96
C THR A 44 -5.12 -4.93 5.65
N ARG A 45 -6.06 -5.87 5.85
CA ARG A 45 -5.81 -7.20 6.39
C ARG A 45 -4.96 -8.06 5.45
N ALA A 46 -5.32 -8.11 4.17
CA ALA A 46 -4.59 -8.92 3.18
C ALA A 46 -3.15 -8.42 2.99
N LEU A 47 -2.96 -7.10 2.90
CA LEU A 47 -1.63 -6.51 2.73
C LEU A 47 -0.75 -6.71 3.97
N ALA A 48 -1.31 -6.51 5.17
CA ALA A 48 -0.59 -6.73 6.42
C ALA A 48 -0.09 -8.18 6.56
N LEU A 49 -0.93 -9.16 6.19
CA LEU A 49 -0.56 -10.58 6.19
C LEU A 49 0.55 -10.86 5.18
N ALA A 50 0.43 -10.36 3.96
CA ALA A 50 1.39 -10.63 2.89
C ALA A 50 2.76 -9.97 3.14
N LEU A 51 2.79 -8.78 3.76
CA LEU A 51 4.04 -8.10 4.16
C LEU A 51 4.57 -8.57 5.52
N ARG A 52 3.76 -9.32 6.28
CA ARG A 52 4.00 -9.72 7.67
C ARG A 52 4.36 -8.52 8.56
N ILE A 53 3.50 -7.51 8.53
CA ILE A 53 3.61 -6.29 9.37
C ILE A 53 2.32 -6.06 10.16
N ALA A 54 2.35 -5.17 11.14
CA ALA A 54 1.16 -4.82 11.90
C ALA A 54 0.09 -4.19 10.99
N ARG A 55 -1.18 -4.59 11.18
CA ARG A 55 -2.30 -4.00 10.42
C ARG A 55 -2.41 -2.49 10.63
N SER A 56 -2.09 -2.01 11.82
CA SER A 56 -2.08 -0.57 12.13
C SER A 56 -1.18 0.21 11.18
N THR A 57 0.02 -0.30 10.86
CA THR A 57 0.94 0.31 9.90
C THR A 57 0.31 0.45 8.52
N VAL A 58 -0.41 -0.57 8.05
CA VAL A 58 -1.09 -0.53 6.74
C VAL A 58 -2.25 0.45 6.76
N VAL A 59 -3.02 0.49 7.85
CA VAL A 59 -4.13 1.44 8.03
C VAL A 59 -3.60 2.88 7.96
N GLN A 60 -2.56 3.19 8.74
CA GLN A 60 -1.95 4.53 8.75
C GLN A 60 -1.41 4.92 7.37
N ALA A 61 -0.76 3.99 6.66
CA ALA A 61 -0.29 4.26 5.31
C ALA A 61 -1.43 4.55 4.32
N TYR A 62 -2.52 3.78 4.38
CA TYR A 62 -3.68 4.00 3.53
C TYR A 62 -4.39 5.31 3.86
N ASP A 63 -4.53 5.65 5.14
CA ASP A 63 -5.12 6.92 5.58
C ASP A 63 -4.28 8.10 5.08
N ARG A 64 -2.95 8.00 5.14
CA ARG A 64 -2.05 9.02 4.59
C ARG A 64 -2.18 9.15 3.07
N LEU A 65 -2.13 8.04 2.35
CA LEU A 65 -2.29 8.03 0.88
C LEU A 65 -3.65 8.59 0.44
N ARG A 66 -4.69 8.35 1.23
CA ARG A 66 -6.02 8.92 1.01
C ARG A 66 -6.01 10.43 1.22
N ALA A 67 -5.41 10.90 2.30
CA ALA A 67 -5.27 12.34 2.58
C ALA A 67 -4.47 13.07 1.51
N GLU A 68 -3.48 12.40 0.91
CA GLU A 68 -2.68 12.88 -0.22
C GLU A 68 -3.40 12.78 -1.58
N GLY A 69 -4.56 12.11 -1.65
CA GLY A 69 -5.36 11.98 -2.89
C GLY A 69 -4.92 10.87 -3.85
N TYR A 70 -4.04 9.95 -3.42
CA TYR A 70 -3.58 8.83 -4.26
C TYR A 70 -4.58 7.67 -4.29
N ILE A 71 -5.40 7.51 -3.25
CA ILE A 71 -6.34 6.40 -3.13
C ILE A 71 -7.67 6.89 -2.57
N GLU A 72 -8.73 6.13 -2.84
CA GLU A 72 -10.06 6.39 -2.31
C GLU A 72 -10.72 5.11 -1.81
N THR A 73 -11.75 5.26 -0.99
CA THR A 73 -12.62 4.13 -0.64
C THR A 73 -13.79 4.12 -1.59
N VAL A 74 -13.83 3.09 -2.44
CA VAL A 74 -15.03 2.74 -3.18
C VAL A 74 -16.08 2.21 -2.20
N ARG A 75 -17.30 2.76 -2.26
CA ARG A 75 -18.46 2.28 -1.51
C ARG A 75 -19.13 1.12 -2.23
#